data_AF-A0A5N7ZAI2-F1
#
_entry.id   AF-A0A5N7ZAI2-F1
#
_cell.length_a   1.000
_cell.length_b   1.000
_cell.length_c   1.000
_cell.angle_alpha   90.00
_cell.angle_beta   90.00
_cell.angle_gamma   90.00
#
_symmetry.space_group_name_H-M   'P 1'
#
loop_
_entity.id
_entity.type
_entity.pdbx_description
1 polymer ?
#
loop_
_entity_poly.entity_id
_entity_poly.type
_entity_poly.pdbx_seq_one_letter_code
_entity_poly.pdbx_strand_id
1 'polypeptide(L)'
;MIDTIIFDFGNVFINLAEEAPFEHMRKAGLVCWNEDLDNLNKRYEKGKIKESDFFGGLQKYIPNKSLIEIRDAWNAILLDFPLYRLE
;
A
#
# COMPACT_ATOMS: atom_id res chain seq x y z
N MET A 1 28.37 20.36 -12.63
CA MET A 1 27.02 20.70 -13.11
C MET A 1 26.25 19.40 -13.17
N ILE A 2 25.07 19.33 -12.55
CA ILE A 2 24.20 18.15 -12.58
C ILE A 2 23.41 18.21 -13.89
N ASP A 3 23.39 17.12 -14.66
CA ASP A 3 22.64 17.00 -15.92
C ASP A 3 21.37 16.13 -15.77
N THR A 4 21.27 15.37 -14.68
CA THR A 4 20.21 14.38 -14.46
C THR A 4 19.75 14.40 -13.00
N ILE A 5 18.43 14.43 -12.81
CA ILE A 5 17.78 14.27 -11.50
C ILE A 5 16.75 13.16 -11.64
N ILE A 6 16.71 12.24 -10.68
CA ILE A 6 15.74 11.14 -10.61
C ILE A 6 14.86 11.39 -9.39
N PHE A 7 13.55 11.40 -9.61
CA PHE A 7 12.56 11.61 -8.56
C PHE A 7 11.89 10.29 -8.19
N ASP A 8 11.71 10.08 -6.89
CA ASP A 8 10.74 9.10 -6.39
C ASP A 8 9.32 9.64 -6.60
N PHE A 9 8.30 8.81 -6.39
CA PHE A 9 6.90 9.21 -6.46
C PHE A 9 6.34 9.59 -5.09
N GLY A 10 6.46 8.68 -4.11
CA GLY A 10 5.94 8.84 -2.76
C GLY A 10 6.60 10.01 -2.04
N ASN A 11 5.82 10.87 -1.39
CA ASN A 11 6.25 12.08 -0.69
C ASN A 11 7.00 13.13 -1.55
N VAL A 12 7.33 12.82 -2.80
CA VAL A 12 7.86 13.76 -3.79
C VAL A 12 6.73 14.39 -4.59
N PHE A 13 5.92 13.58 -5.28
CA PHE A 13 4.79 14.08 -6.07
C PHE A 13 3.43 13.86 -5.39
N ILE A 14 3.24 12.71 -4.73
CA ILE A 14 2.01 12.38 -4.01
C ILE A 14 2.21 12.45 -2.50
N ASN A 15 1.20 12.94 -1.77
CA ASN A 15 1.19 12.84 -0.31
C ASN A 15 0.84 11.42 0.12
N LEU A 16 1.51 10.90 1.15
CA LEU A 16 1.24 9.57 1.70
C LEU A 16 0.76 9.63 3.15
N ALA A 17 -0.20 8.78 3.49
CA ALA A 17 -0.59 8.48 4.86
C ALA A 17 -0.10 7.06 5.22
N GLU A 18 1.18 6.93 5.56
CA GLU A 18 1.87 5.64 5.71
C GLU A 18 1.20 4.69 6.71
N GLU A 19 0.58 5.22 7.76
CA GLU A 19 -0.12 4.43 8.78
C GLU A 19 -1.57 4.04 8.40
N ALA A 20 -2.17 4.74 7.44
CA ALA A 20 -3.59 4.59 7.13
C ALA A 20 -3.98 3.17 6.69
N PRO A 21 -3.20 2.45 5.84
CA PRO A 21 -3.51 1.06 5.50
C PRO A 21 -3.61 0.15 6.71
N PHE A 22 -2.65 0.25 7.64
CA PHE A 22 -2.61 -0.58 8.84
C PHE A 22 -3.78 -0.28 9.78
N GLU A 23 -4.13 1.01 9.93
CA GLU A 23 -5.31 1.39 10.70
C GLU A 23 -6.61 0.87 10.08
N HIS A 24 -6.77 0.98 8.76
CA HIS A 24 -7.94 0.50 8.04
C HIS A 24 -8.04 -1.02 8.12
N MET A 25 -6.93 -1.73 7.95
CA MET A 25 -6.89 -3.19 8.10
C MET A 25 -7.20 -3.63 9.54
N ARG A 26 -6.71 -2.92 10.56
CA ARG A 26 -7.06 -3.18 11.96
C ARG A 26 -8.55 -3.00 12.22
N LYS A 27 -9.16 -1.91 11.70
CA LYS A 27 -10.61 -1.69 11.74
C LYS A 27 -11.39 -2.78 11.00
N ALA A 28 -10.79 -3.34 9.94
CA ALA A 28 -11.35 -4.45 9.17
C ALA A 28 -11.21 -5.82 9.84
N GLY A 29 -10.48 -5.91 10.97
CA GLY A 29 -10.34 -7.12 11.79
C GLY A 29 -8.93 -7.71 11.82
N LEU A 30 -7.93 -7.06 11.20
CA LEU A 30 -6.55 -7.53 11.27
C LEU A 30 -6.00 -7.33 12.69
N VAL A 31 -5.60 -8.42 13.35
CA VAL A 31 -5.14 -8.39 14.74
C VAL A 31 -3.76 -7.72 14.85
N CYS A 32 -2.82 -8.10 14.01
CA CYS A 32 -1.49 -7.52 13.95
C CYS A 32 -0.87 -7.70 12.55
N TRP A 33 0.09 -6.83 12.23
CA TRP A 33 0.97 -7.02 11.09
C TRP A 33 2.12 -7.95 11.49
N ASN A 34 2.27 -9.07 10.81
CA ASN A 34 3.24 -10.11 11.15
C ASN A 34 4.27 -10.32 10.03
N GLU A 35 5.24 -11.22 10.26
CA GLU A 35 6.32 -11.51 9.31
C GLU A 35 5.80 -12.11 7.98
N ASP A 36 4.71 -12.87 8.01
CA ASP A 36 4.09 -13.40 6.79
C ASP A 36 3.56 -12.27 5.89
N LEU A 37 2.88 -11.29 6.49
CA LEU A 37 2.34 -10.12 5.80
C LEU A 37 3.46 -9.20 5.29
N ASP A 38 4.54 -9.05 6.06
CA ASP A 38 5.74 -8.33 5.63
C ASP A 38 6.40 -9.00 4.41
N ASN A 39 6.56 -10.32 4.43
CA ASN A 39 7.08 -11.08 3.29
C ASN A 39 6.16 -11.03 2.07
N LEU A 40 4.84 -11.05 2.30
CA LEU A 40 3.84 -10.89 1.25
C LEU A 40 3.94 -9.51 0.59
N ASN A 41 4.04 -8.44 1.37
CA ASN A 41 4.22 -7.07 0.88
C ASN A 41 5.52 -6.91 0.07
N LYS A 42 6.65 -7.37 0.62
CA LYS A 42 7.96 -7.33 -0.08
C LYS A 42 7.95 -8.03 -1.43
N ARG A 43 7.18 -9.11 -1.57
CA ARG A 43 7.02 -9.81 -2.86
C ARG A 43 6.18 -9.00 -3.83
N TYR A 44 5.12 -8.35 -3.35
CA TYR A 44 4.28 -7.49 -4.18
C TYR A 44 5.04 -6.26 -4.68
N GLU A 45 5.75 -5.55 -3.79
CA GLU A 45 6.57 -4.37 -4.13
C GLU A 45 7.64 -4.67 -5.20
N LYS A 46 8.17 -5.90 -5.22
CA LYS A 46 9.17 -6.35 -6.20
C LYS A 46 8.57 -6.98 -7.45
N GLY A 47 7.25 -6.91 -7.62
CA GLY A 47 6.52 -7.48 -8.76
C GLY A 47 6.60 -9.00 -8.86
N LYS A 48 6.82 -9.71 -7.74
CA LYS A 48 6.99 -11.18 -7.71
C LYS A 48 5.67 -11.94 -7.64
N ILE A 49 4.57 -11.26 -7.37
CA ILE A 49 3.22 -11.82 -7.30
C ILE A 49 2.22 -10.88 -7.96
N LYS A 50 1.07 -11.41 -8.38
CA LYS A 50 -0.01 -10.59 -8.95
C LYS A 50 -0.78 -9.87 -7.85
N GLU A 51 -1.49 -8.81 -8.23
CA GLU A 51 -2.39 -8.07 -7.34
C GLU A 51 -3.42 -8.99 -6.66
N SER A 52 -4.02 -9.92 -7.40
CA SER A 52 -4.98 -10.90 -6.86
C SER A 52 -4.37 -11.79 -5.78
N ASP A 53 -3.09 -12.17 -5.93
CA ASP A 53 -2.38 -13.01 -4.97
C ASP A 53 -2.04 -12.23 -3.69
N PHE A 54 -1.72 -10.94 -3.84
CA PHE A 54 -1.45 -10.05 -2.72
C PHE A 54 -2.70 -9.83 -1.85
N PHE A 55 -3.80 -9.36 -2.45
CA PHE A 55 -5.04 -9.14 -1.70
C PHE A 55 -5.67 -10.45 -1.21
N GLY A 56 -5.56 -11.54 -1.97
CA GLY A 56 -5.96 -12.87 -1.50
C GLY A 56 -5.12 -13.37 -0.33
N GLY A 57 -3.83 -13.02 -0.28
CA GLY A 57 -2.96 -13.29 0.86
C GLY A 57 -3.39 -12.53 2.12
N LEU A 58 -3.70 -11.24 2.00
CA LEU A 58 -4.25 -10.43 3.08
C LEU A 58 -5.60 -10.95 3.58
N GLN A 59 -6.48 -11.36 2.67
CA GLN A 59 -7.81 -11.88 2.99
C GLN A 59 -7.77 -13.10 3.93
N LYS A 60 -6.71 -13.90 3.92
CA LYS A 60 -6.55 -15.02 4.87
C LYS A 60 -6.53 -14.57 6.33
N TYR A 61 -6.07 -13.35 6.61
CA TYR A 61 -6.01 -12.76 7.94
C TYR A 61 -7.26 -11.94 8.30
N ILE A 62 -8.04 -11.56 7.29
CA ILE A 62 -9.32 -10.84 7.43
C ILE A 62 -10.40 -11.47 6.54
N PRO A 63 -10.81 -12.73 6.82
CA PRO A 63 -11.61 -13.55 5.90
C PRO A 63 -13.03 -13.01 5.67
N ASN A 64 -13.51 -12.12 6.54
CA ASN A 64 -14.84 -11.51 6.45
C ASN A 64 -14.89 -10.28 5.52
N LYS A 65 -13.79 -9.98 4.82
CA LYS A 65 -13.67 -8.82 3.93
C LYS A 65 -13.52 -9.23 2.49
N SER A 66 -14.20 -8.53 1.60
CA SER A 66 -14.03 -8.70 0.15
C SER A 66 -12.66 -8.17 -0.30
N LEU A 67 -12.15 -8.67 -1.42
CA LEU A 67 -10.88 -8.17 -1.99
C LEU A 67 -10.94 -6.67 -2.32
N ILE A 68 -12.13 -6.15 -2.64
CA ILE A 68 -12.37 -4.73 -2.90
C ILE A 68 -12.18 -3.93 -1.61
N GLU A 69 -12.82 -4.33 -0.50
CA GLU A 69 -12.63 -3.66 0.80
C GLU A 69 -11.17 -3.68 1.27
N ILE A 70 -10.46 -4.78 1.00
CA ILE A 70 -9.04 -4.92 1.35
C ILE A 70 -8.18 -3.99 0.49
N ARG A 71 -8.48 -3.90 -0.81
CA ARG A 71 -7.81 -2.98 -1.74
C ARG A 71 -8.05 -1.52 -1.34
N ASP A 72 -9.27 -1.17 -0.97
CA ASP A 72 -9.61 0.18 -0.53
C ASP A 72 -8.89 0.54 0.77
N ALA A 73 -8.79 -0.41 1.70
CA ALA A 73 -7.97 -0.25 2.90
C ALA A 73 -6.49 -0.05 2.55
N TRP A 74 -5.93 -0.83 1.63
CA TRP A 74 -4.54 -0.67 1.19
C TRP A 74 -4.29 0.67 0.50
N ASN A 75 -5.22 1.12 -0.34
CA ASN A 75 -5.13 2.39 -1.06
C ASN A 75 -5.30 3.62 -0.16
N ALA A 76 -5.68 3.45 1.10
CA ALA A 76 -5.75 4.55 2.07
C ALA A 76 -4.41 5.27 2.30
N ILE A 77 -3.28 4.65 1.87
CA ILE A 77 -1.97 5.31 1.86
C ILE A 77 -1.92 6.51 0.90
N LEU A 78 -2.70 6.50 -0.18
CA LEU A 78 -2.64 7.53 -1.23
C LEU A 78 -3.53 8.72 -0.84
N LEU A 79 -2.93 9.90 -0.67
CA LEU A 79 -3.64 11.15 -0.43
C LEU A 79 -3.75 11.97 -1.73
N ASP A 80 -3.75 13.30 -1.61
CA ASP A 80 -3.79 14.21 -2.74
C ASP A 80 -2.48 14.23 -3.53
N PHE A 81 -2.62 14.53 -4.82
CA PHE A 81 -1.51 14.79 -5.74
C PHE A 81 -1.40 16.31 -5.98
N PRO A 82 -0.58 17.04 -5.19
CA PRO A 82 -0.41 18.47 -5.36
C PRO A 82 0.30 18.80 -6.69
N LEU A 83 -0.43 19.40 -7.65
CA LEU A 83 0.11 19.75 -8.97
C LEU A 83 1.36 20.63 -8.91
N TYR A 84 1.48 21.51 -7.91
CA TYR A 84 2.65 22.37 -7.73
C TYR A 84 3.96 21.61 -7.45
N ARG A 85 3.91 20.32 -7.11
CA ARG A 85 5.12 19.48 -6.97
C ARG A 85 5.58 18.88 -8.29
N LEU A 86 4.74 18.94 -9.32
CA LEU A 86 5.03 18.48 -10.68
C LEU A 86 5.32 19.67 -11.64
N GLU A 87 4.58 20.76 -11.50
CA GLU A 87 4.62 21.95 -12.37
C GLU A 87 5.75 22.94 -12.05
#